data_AF-A0A0C4YV21-F1
#
_entry.id   AF-A0A0C4YV21-F1
#
_cell.length_a   1.000
_cell.length_b   1.000
_cell.length_c   1.000
_cell.angle_alpha   90.00
_cell.angle_beta   90.00
_cell.angle_gamma   90.00
#
_symmetry.space_group_name_H-M   'P 1'
#
loop_
_entity.id
_entity.type
_entity.pdbx_description
1 polymer ?
#
loop_
_entity_poly.entity_id
_entity_poly.type
_entity_poly.pdbx_seq_one_letter_code
_entity_poly.pdbx_strand_id
1 'polypeptide(L)'
;MLQSREGQRVPNVTFRVRENNEWKTVTTADLFEGKTIALFSLPGAFTPTCSSTHLPRYNELAPVFAKHGVDAILCVSVNDTFVMNEWAKDQESENIVMIPDGNGEFTEGMGMLVDKADLGFGKRSWRYSMLVKDGVVDKMFIEPEEPGDPFKVSDADTMLNYIAPNAKRPDQVVVFSKVGCSFCAKAKQMLSDHGFEYIDVPLEHKIRGKVLGALSGDMTAPQIFINGKLIGGADALETYLVR
;
A
#
# COMPACT_ATOMS: atom_id res chain seq x y z
N MET A 1 -17.52 -22.52 0.46
CA MET A 1 -16.30 -22.33 -0.33
C MET A 1 -16.48 -21.14 -1.24
N LEU A 2 -15.71 -20.10 -0.98
CA LEU A 2 -15.63 -18.91 -1.82
C LEU A 2 -15.13 -19.31 -3.21
N GLN A 3 -15.73 -18.74 -4.25
CA GLN A 3 -15.42 -19.10 -5.65
C GLN A 3 -14.76 -17.93 -6.37
N SER A 4 -13.78 -18.25 -7.21
CA SER A 4 -13.14 -17.27 -8.08
C SER A 4 -14.14 -16.74 -9.12
N ARG A 5 -14.00 -15.45 -9.45
CA ARG A 5 -14.73 -14.78 -10.53
C ARG A 5 -13.85 -14.45 -11.74
N GLU A 6 -12.66 -15.07 -11.84
CA GLU A 6 -11.79 -14.94 -13.01
C GLU A 6 -12.57 -15.18 -14.32
N GLY A 7 -12.34 -14.33 -15.32
CA GLY A 7 -13.03 -14.32 -16.60
C GLY A 7 -14.43 -13.67 -16.59
N GLN A 8 -14.94 -13.25 -15.43
CA GLN A 8 -16.26 -12.61 -15.32
C GLN A 8 -16.13 -11.10 -15.16
N ARG A 9 -17.16 -10.36 -15.58
CA ARG A 9 -17.25 -8.93 -15.28
C ARG A 9 -17.52 -8.71 -13.79
N VAL A 10 -16.94 -7.63 -13.25
CA VAL A 10 -17.25 -7.14 -11.90
C VAL A 10 -18.72 -6.73 -11.80
N PRO A 11 -19.34 -6.77 -10.60
CA PRO A 11 -20.71 -6.34 -10.39
C PRO A 11 -20.97 -4.91 -10.89
N ASN A 12 -22.18 -4.65 -11.38
CA ASN A 12 -22.62 -3.30 -11.71
C ASN A 12 -23.22 -2.64 -10.47
N VAL A 13 -22.47 -1.73 -9.83
CA VAL A 13 -22.82 -1.11 -8.54
C VAL A 13 -22.55 0.38 -8.58
N THR A 14 -23.29 1.12 -7.76
CA THR A 14 -23.12 2.56 -7.56
C THR A 14 -22.74 2.86 -6.11
N PHE A 15 -21.54 3.39 -5.90
CA PHE A 15 -21.05 3.80 -4.59
C PHE A 15 -21.44 5.25 -4.27
N ARG A 16 -21.79 5.50 -3.01
CA ARG A 16 -22.01 6.84 -2.46
C ARG A 16 -20.76 7.27 -1.71
N VAL A 17 -20.03 8.24 -2.27
CA VAL A 17 -18.77 8.74 -1.71
C VAL A 17 -18.94 10.18 -1.24
N ARG A 18 -18.14 10.57 -0.24
CA ARG A 18 -18.03 11.95 0.24
C ARG A 18 -16.68 12.52 -0.20
N GLU A 19 -16.71 13.57 -1.01
CA GLU A 19 -15.50 14.27 -1.49
C GLU A 19 -15.72 15.76 -1.22
N ASN A 20 -14.74 16.45 -0.61
CA ASN A 20 -14.83 17.88 -0.30
C ASN A 20 -16.13 18.31 0.42
N ASN A 21 -16.63 17.46 1.32
CA ASN A 21 -17.91 17.66 2.01
C ASN A 21 -19.15 17.70 1.11
N GLU A 22 -19.08 17.11 -0.07
CA GLU A 22 -20.21 16.91 -0.98
C GLU A 22 -20.47 15.42 -1.24
N TRP A 23 -21.72 15.09 -1.56
CA TRP A 23 -22.07 13.75 -2.00
C TRP A 23 -21.74 13.60 -3.47
N LYS A 24 -21.02 12.53 -3.79
CA LYS A 24 -20.71 12.14 -5.17
C LYS A 24 -21.11 10.69 -5.38
N THR A 25 -21.47 10.41 -6.61
CA THR A 25 -21.72 9.05 -7.09
C THR A 25 -20.52 8.59 -7.90
N VAL A 26 -20.05 7.38 -7.59
CA VAL A 26 -19.01 6.68 -8.36
C VAL A 26 -19.57 5.33 -8.76
N THR A 27 -19.58 5.02 -10.04
CA THR A 27 -20.07 3.74 -10.57
C THR A 27 -18.92 2.78 -10.81
N THR A 28 -19.21 1.49 -10.94
CA THR A 28 -18.20 0.51 -11.35
C THR A 28 -17.68 0.77 -12.76
N ALA A 29 -18.49 1.33 -13.66
CA ALA A 29 -18.01 1.78 -14.98
C ALA A 29 -16.93 2.87 -14.85
N ASP A 30 -17.16 3.89 -14.02
CA ASP A 30 -16.18 4.96 -13.75
C ASP A 30 -14.84 4.40 -13.25
N LEU A 31 -14.89 3.32 -12.45
CA LEU A 31 -13.72 2.71 -11.83
C LEU A 31 -12.95 1.77 -12.76
N PHE A 32 -13.64 0.98 -13.60
CA PHE A 32 -13.04 -0.17 -14.28
C PHE A 32 -13.06 -0.13 -15.81
N GLU A 33 -13.95 0.65 -16.44
CA GLU A 33 -14.09 0.65 -17.91
C GLU A 33 -12.83 1.23 -18.58
N GLY A 34 -12.27 0.49 -19.54
CA GLY A 34 -11.05 0.85 -20.25
C GLY A 34 -9.78 0.90 -19.39
N LYS A 35 -9.81 0.43 -18.14
CA LYS A 35 -8.70 0.53 -17.17
C LYS A 35 -8.20 -0.84 -16.73
N THR A 36 -6.94 -0.88 -16.32
CA THR A 36 -6.32 -1.98 -15.57
C THR A 36 -6.23 -1.58 -14.11
N ILE A 37 -6.93 -2.31 -13.24
CA ILE A 37 -7.12 -1.97 -11.83
C ILE A 37 -6.62 -3.11 -10.96
N ALA A 38 -5.71 -2.80 -10.04
CA ALA A 38 -5.45 -3.67 -8.90
C ALA A 38 -6.46 -3.33 -7.79
N LEU A 39 -7.21 -4.31 -7.32
CA LEU A 39 -8.16 -4.14 -6.23
C LEU A 39 -7.81 -5.09 -5.10
N PHE A 40 -7.88 -4.61 -3.87
CA PHE A 40 -7.89 -5.48 -2.69
C PHE A 40 -9.07 -5.14 -1.79
N SER A 41 -9.65 -6.16 -1.19
CA SER A 41 -10.75 -6.04 -0.24
C SER A 41 -10.33 -6.57 1.12
N LEU A 42 -10.96 -6.02 2.16
CA LEU A 42 -10.63 -6.34 3.54
C LEU A 42 -11.86 -6.37 4.45
N PRO A 43 -11.77 -7.01 5.63
CA PRO A 43 -12.93 -7.19 6.51
C PRO A 43 -13.49 -5.89 7.09
N GLY A 44 -12.65 -4.87 7.31
CA GLY A 44 -13.09 -3.60 7.87
C GLY A 44 -11.95 -2.60 8.02
N ALA A 45 -12.26 -1.32 7.85
CA ALA A 45 -11.37 -0.21 8.19
C ALA A 45 -10.93 -0.28 9.66
N PHE A 46 -9.74 0.25 9.98
CA PHE A 46 -9.13 0.26 11.32
C PHE A 46 -8.79 -1.11 11.94
N THR A 47 -8.96 -2.21 11.21
CA THR A 47 -8.58 -3.55 11.71
C THR A 47 -7.06 -3.77 11.60
N PRO A 48 -6.44 -4.59 12.49
CA PRO A 48 -4.99 -4.59 12.67
C PRO A 48 -4.18 -4.94 11.42
N THR A 49 -4.46 -6.07 10.76
CA THR A 49 -3.70 -6.52 9.58
C THR A 49 -3.89 -5.58 8.39
N CYS A 50 -5.08 -5.01 8.27
CA CYS A 50 -5.40 -4.05 7.20
C CYS A 50 -4.56 -2.78 7.32
N SER A 51 -4.36 -2.31 8.56
CA SER A 51 -3.72 -1.03 8.86
C SER A 51 -2.19 -1.12 9.03
N SER A 52 -1.65 -2.30 9.32
CA SER A 52 -0.21 -2.47 9.57
C SER A 52 0.57 -2.97 8.35
N THR A 53 -0.06 -3.71 7.45
CA THR A 53 0.65 -4.36 6.33
C THR A 53 -0.07 -4.25 5.00
N HIS A 54 -1.36 -4.62 4.93
CA HIS A 54 -2.03 -4.81 3.65
C HIS A 54 -2.13 -3.51 2.82
N LEU A 55 -2.81 -2.50 3.35
CA LEU A 55 -2.97 -1.22 2.66
C LEU A 55 -1.65 -0.45 2.51
N PRO A 56 -0.80 -0.32 3.57
CA PRO A 56 0.46 0.41 3.44
C PRO A 56 1.38 -0.12 2.35
N ARG A 57 1.45 -1.45 2.18
CA ARG A 57 2.31 -2.06 1.16
C ARG A 57 1.81 -1.82 -0.27
N TYR A 58 0.49 -1.82 -0.50
CA TYR A 58 -0.06 -1.40 -1.79
C TYR A 58 0.24 0.09 -2.05
N ASN A 59 0.14 0.96 -1.05
CA ASN A 59 0.43 2.39 -1.17
C ASN A 59 1.91 2.64 -1.53
N GLU A 60 2.82 1.91 -0.89
CA GLU A 60 4.27 1.95 -1.17
C GLU A 60 4.61 1.47 -2.59
N LEU A 61 3.96 0.38 -3.04
CA LEU A 61 4.23 -0.21 -4.36
C LEU A 61 3.46 0.45 -5.51
N ALA A 62 2.58 1.42 -5.24
CA ALA A 62 1.74 2.06 -6.24
C ALA A 62 2.51 2.65 -7.43
N PRO A 63 3.67 3.33 -7.26
CA PRO A 63 4.46 3.80 -8.40
C PRO A 63 4.97 2.67 -9.30
N VAL A 64 5.30 1.51 -8.71
CA VAL A 64 5.76 0.33 -9.46
C VAL A 64 4.58 -0.31 -10.22
N PHE A 65 3.42 -0.43 -9.59
CA PHE A 65 2.21 -0.88 -10.27
C PHE A 65 1.87 0.02 -11.47
N ALA A 66 1.91 1.34 -11.29
CA ALA A 66 1.66 2.31 -12.35
C ALA A 66 2.65 2.17 -13.52
N LYS A 67 3.96 2.03 -13.22
CA LYS A 67 5.00 1.78 -14.23
C LYS A 67 4.75 0.50 -15.03
N HIS A 68 4.05 -0.47 -14.46
CA HIS A 68 3.72 -1.74 -15.08
C HIS A 68 2.27 -1.82 -15.60
N GLY A 69 1.61 -0.67 -15.78
CA GLY A 69 0.35 -0.56 -16.52
C GLY A 69 -0.91 -0.69 -15.68
N VAL A 70 -0.83 -0.57 -14.35
CA VAL A 70 -2.01 -0.43 -13.48
C VAL A 70 -2.41 1.04 -13.41
N ASP A 71 -3.63 1.38 -13.80
CA ASP A 71 -4.14 2.75 -13.83
C ASP A 71 -4.51 3.28 -12.44
N ALA A 72 -5.01 2.41 -11.57
CA ALA A 72 -5.32 2.74 -10.19
C ALA A 72 -5.33 1.51 -9.29
N ILE A 73 -5.12 1.74 -7.99
CA ILE A 73 -5.27 0.74 -6.95
C ILE A 73 -6.50 1.08 -6.10
N LEU A 74 -7.41 0.13 -5.97
CA LEU A 74 -8.65 0.29 -5.20
C LEU A 74 -8.59 -0.52 -3.90
N CYS A 75 -8.96 0.11 -2.79
CA CYS A 75 -9.21 -0.57 -1.52
C CYS A 75 -10.72 -0.59 -1.25
N VAL A 76 -11.33 -1.77 -1.28
CA VAL A 76 -12.75 -1.95 -0.96
C VAL A 76 -12.91 -2.42 0.48
N SER A 77 -13.88 -1.85 1.19
CA SER A 77 -14.34 -2.40 2.46
C SER A 77 -15.84 -2.19 2.59
N VAL A 78 -16.51 -3.11 3.30
CA VAL A 78 -17.92 -2.97 3.67
C VAL A 78 -18.02 -1.97 4.82
N ASN A 79 -17.77 -0.70 4.53
CA ASN A 79 -17.84 0.44 5.42
C ASN A 79 -18.39 1.63 4.61
N ASP A 80 -19.05 2.57 5.30
CA ASP A 80 -19.48 3.81 4.67
C ASP A 80 -18.31 4.76 4.41
N THR A 81 -18.57 5.79 3.60
CA THR A 81 -17.57 6.77 3.17
C THR A 81 -17.01 7.61 4.30
N PHE A 82 -17.71 7.82 5.41
CA PHE A 82 -17.19 8.62 6.51
C PHE A 82 -16.05 7.85 7.20
N VAL A 83 -16.29 6.57 7.48
CA VAL A 83 -15.27 5.68 8.06
C VAL A 83 -14.10 5.49 7.09
N MET A 84 -14.37 5.21 5.82
CA MET A 84 -13.32 4.99 4.82
C MET A 84 -12.44 6.23 4.60
N ASN A 85 -13.02 7.44 4.62
CA ASN A 85 -12.27 8.67 4.43
C ASN A 85 -11.37 8.99 5.63
N GLU A 86 -11.85 8.83 6.86
CA GLU A 86 -11.02 9.04 8.04
C GLU A 86 -9.92 7.99 8.15
N TRP A 87 -10.21 6.74 7.78
CA TRP A 87 -9.20 5.70 7.72
C TRP A 87 -8.14 6.00 6.64
N ALA A 88 -8.53 6.50 5.47
CA ALA A 88 -7.58 6.90 4.42
C ALA A 88 -6.56 7.93 4.92
N LYS A 89 -7.03 8.91 5.70
CA LYS A 89 -6.17 9.94 6.31
C LYS A 89 -5.24 9.34 7.37
N ASP A 90 -5.79 8.50 8.25
CA ASP A 90 -5.03 7.81 9.30
C ASP A 90 -3.93 6.91 8.73
N GLN A 91 -4.17 6.33 7.56
CA GLN A 91 -3.23 5.44 6.88
C GLN A 91 -2.30 6.14 5.88
N GLU A 92 -2.43 7.47 5.70
CA GLU A 92 -1.64 8.26 4.74
C GLU A 92 -1.65 7.63 3.32
N SER A 93 -2.81 7.15 2.89
CA SER A 93 -2.97 6.26 1.74
C SER A 93 -3.16 6.99 0.40
N GLU A 94 -2.35 8.00 0.13
CA GLU A 94 -2.52 8.97 -0.97
C GLU A 94 -2.54 8.33 -2.36
N ASN A 95 -1.92 7.16 -2.55
CA ASN A 95 -1.87 6.45 -3.83
C ASN A 95 -3.01 5.44 -4.02
N ILE A 96 -3.92 5.32 -3.03
CA ILE A 96 -4.99 4.31 -3.01
C ILE A 96 -6.36 5.00 -3.08
N VAL A 97 -7.21 4.54 -3.99
CA VAL A 97 -8.60 4.98 -4.06
C VAL A 97 -9.45 4.12 -3.13
N MET A 98 -10.02 4.75 -2.11
CA MET A 98 -10.85 4.09 -1.10
C MET A 98 -12.30 3.96 -1.59
N ILE A 99 -12.82 2.73 -1.64
CA ILE A 99 -14.17 2.42 -2.12
C ILE A 99 -15.06 1.99 -0.95
N PRO A 100 -16.03 2.85 -0.55
CA PRO A 100 -16.93 2.55 0.56
C PRO A 100 -18.12 1.71 0.08
N ASP A 101 -17.95 0.39 0.06
CA ASP A 101 -19.02 -0.57 -0.24
C ASP A 101 -19.95 -0.76 0.98
N GLY A 102 -20.47 0.35 1.52
CA GLY A 102 -21.17 0.35 2.83
C GLY A 102 -22.41 -0.53 2.90
N ASN A 103 -23.05 -0.81 1.76
CA ASN A 103 -24.18 -1.76 1.67
C ASN A 103 -23.73 -3.21 1.43
N GLY A 104 -22.45 -3.44 1.10
CA GLY A 104 -21.91 -4.74 0.74
C GLY A 104 -22.36 -5.23 -0.64
N GLU A 105 -22.95 -4.39 -1.49
CA GLU A 105 -23.53 -4.77 -2.79
C GLU A 105 -22.45 -5.27 -3.76
N PHE A 106 -21.30 -4.59 -3.82
CA PHE A 106 -20.20 -5.02 -4.66
C PHE A 106 -19.59 -6.31 -4.12
N THR A 107 -19.38 -6.38 -2.81
CA THR A 107 -18.84 -7.53 -2.11
C THR A 107 -19.73 -8.77 -2.26
N GLU A 108 -21.05 -8.60 -2.17
CA GLU A 108 -22.04 -9.66 -2.39
C GLU A 108 -22.06 -10.12 -3.85
N GLY A 109 -22.05 -9.18 -4.80
CA GLY A 109 -21.95 -9.49 -6.22
C GLY A 109 -20.65 -10.21 -6.58
N MET A 110 -19.56 -9.94 -5.84
CA MET A 110 -18.30 -10.68 -5.96
C MET A 110 -18.33 -12.06 -5.31
N GLY A 111 -19.40 -12.42 -4.59
CA GLY A 111 -19.50 -13.67 -3.83
C GLY A 111 -18.60 -13.72 -2.61
N MET A 112 -18.11 -12.56 -2.15
CA MET A 112 -17.11 -12.42 -1.08
C MET A 112 -17.72 -11.91 0.23
N LEU A 113 -19.04 -11.76 0.31
CA LEU A 113 -19.72 -11.32 1.53
C LEU A 113 -19.86 -12.48 2.51
N VAL A 114 -19.23 -12.35 3.68
CA VAL A 114 -19.24 -13.35 4.75
C VAL A 114 -19.79 -12.77 6.04
N ASP A 115 -20.33 -13.63 6.90
CA ASP A 115 -20.74 -13.23 8.24
C ASP A 115 -19.53 -13.22 9.19
N LYS A 116 -19.38 -12.12 9.93
CA LYS A 116 -18.37 -11.92 10.98
C LYS A 116 -19.03 -11.39 12.25
N ALA A 117 -20.26 -11.82 12.53
CA ALA A 117 -21.02 -11.45 13.73
C ALA A 117 -20.32 -11.86 15.05
N ASP A 118 -19.48 -12.89 15.02
CA ASP A 118 -18.64 -13.32 16.14
C ASP A 118 -17.65 -12.24 16.60
N LEU A 119 -17.23 -11.36 15.70
CA LEU A 119 -16.41 -10.17 15.97
C LEU A 119 -17.24 -8.90 16.15
N GLY A 120 -18.57 -8.99 16.08
CA GLY A 120 -19.48 -7.84 16.13
C GLY A 120 -19.51 -7.00 14.86
N PHE A 121 -19.01 -7.51 13.73
CA PHE A 121 -18.94 -6.74 12.49
C PHE A 121 -20.16 -6.89 11.59
N GLY A 122 -20.98 -7.94 11.80
CA GLY A 122 -22.04 -8.33 10.88
C GLY A 122 -21.46 -8.85 9.56
N LYS A 123 -22.18 -8.64 8.46
CA LYS A 123 -21.70 -9.04 7.12
C LYS A 123 -20.57 -8.12 6.65
N ARG A 124 -19.46 -8.70 6.18
CA ARG A 124 -18.26 -8.00 5.71
C ARG A 124 -17.64 -8.72 4.52
N SER A 125 -16.71 -8.06 3.83
CA SER A 125 -15.92 -8.73 2.81
C SER A 125 -14.96 -9.73 3.43
N TRP A 126 -14.85 -10.89 2.79
CA TRP A 126 -13.67 -11.73 2.91
C TRP A 126 -12.45 -10.99 2.34
N ARG A 127 -11.26 -11.33 2.81
CA ARG A 127 -10.01 -10.73 2.31
C ARG A 127 -9.64 -11.38 0.97
N TYR A 128 -9.45 -10.56 -0.05
CA TYR A 128 -8.96 -11.00 -1.35
C TYR A 128 -8.30 -9.83 -2.08
N SER A 129 -7.53 -10.13 -3.11
CA SER A 129 -7.15 -9.15 -4.13
C SER A 129 -7.45 -9.66 -5.53
N MET A 130 -7.52 -8.76 -6.49
CA MET A 130 -7.74 -9.09 -7.89
C MET A 130 -7.14 -8.07 -8.83
N LEU A 131 -6.74 -8.54 -10.01
CA LEU A 131 -6.44 -7.71 -11.16
C LEU A 131 -7.68 -7.69 -12.06
N VAL A 132 -8.14 -6.50 -12.41
CA VAL A 132 -9.31 -6.29 -13.28
C VAL A 132 -8.87 -5.52 -14.51
N LYS A 133 -9.22 -6.00 -15.70
CA LYS A 133 -8.93 -5.35 -16.98
C LYS A 133 -10.23 -5.09 -17.72
N ASP A 134 -10.53 -3.82 -18.00
CA ASP A 134 -11.78 -3.39 -18.63
C ASP A 134 -13.03 -4.00 -17.94
N GLY A 135 -13.05 -3.94 -16.61
CA GLY A 135 -14.12 -4.52 -15.80
C GLY A 135 -14.20 -6.04 -15.77
N VAL A 136 -13.30 -6.78 -16.40
CA VAL A 136 -13.22 -8.27 -16.33
C VAL A 136 -12.12 -8.68 -15.34
N VAL A 137 -12.44 -9.60 -14.43
CA VAL A 137 -11.46 -10.14 -13.47
C VAL A 137 -10.46 -11.03 -14.21
N ASP A 138 -9.22 -10.57 -14.31
CA ASP A 138 -8.11 -11.29 -14.95
C ASP A 138 -7.49 -12.32 -13.99
N LYS A 139 -7.31 -11.92 -12.74
CA LYS A 139 -6.76 -12.78 -11.68
C LYS A 139 -7.40 -12.45 -10.34
N MET A 140 -7.63 -13.46 -9.51
CA MET A 140 -8.15 -13.30 -8.16
C MET A 140 -7.35 -14.14 -7.16
N PHE A 141 -6.95 -13.51 -6.05
CA PHE A 141 -6.23 -14.11 -4.93
C PHE A 141 -7.12 -14.07 -3.69
N ILE A 142 -7.88 -15.14 -3.49
CA ILE A 142 -8.80 -15.29 -2.36
C ILE A 142 -8.02 -15.91 -1.21
N GLU A 143 -8.04 -15.27 -0.03
CA GLU A 143 -7.41 -15.85 1.16
C GLU A 143 -8.05 -17.19 1.53
N PRO A 144 -7.27 -18.16 2.03
CA PRO A 144 -7.80 -19.47 2.41
C PRO A 144 -8.75 -19.33 3.60
N GLU A 145 -9.88 -20.07 3.58
CA GLU A 145 -10.87 -20.12 4.66
C GLU A 145 -10.31 -20.84 5.91
N GLU A 146 -9.40 -20.17 6.61
CA GLU A 146 -8.75 -20.62 7.85
C GLU A 146 -9.18 -19.75 9.05
N PRO A 147 -9.11 -20.28 10.29
CA PRO A 147 -9.36 -19.48 11.49
C PRO A 147 -8.44 -18.25 11.60
N GLY A 148 -8.97 -17.16 12.15
CA GLY A 148 -8.24 -15.90 12.35
C GLY A 148 -8.43 -14.90 11.21
N ASP A 149 -7.37 -14.13 10.92
CA ASP A 149 -7.36 -13.11 9.87
C ASP A 149 -6.28 -13.45 8.82
N PRO A 150 -6.57 -14.41 7.91
CA PRO A 150 -5.59 -14.88 6.93
C PRO A 150 -5.16 -13.74 6.00
N PHE A 151 -3.85 -13.67 5.77
CA PHE A 151 -3.20 -12.73 4.86
C PHE A 151 -1.93 -13.38 4.29
N LYS A 152 -2.11 -14.20 3.25
CA LYS A 152 -1.08 -15.06 2.66
C LYS A 152 -0.95 -14.91 1.14
N VAL A 153 -2.00 -14.46 0.46
CA VAL A 153 -2.05 -14.43 -1.02
C VAL A 153 -2.60 -13.14 -1.60
N SER A 154 -3.32 -12.34 -0.81
CA SER A 154 -3.92 -11.09 -1.28
C SER A 154 -2.97 -9.89 -1.23
N ASP A 155 -1.77 -10.08 -0.69
CA ASP A 155 -0.77 -9.02 -0.50
C ASP A 155 -0.28 -8.39 -1.81
N ALA A 156 0.25 -7.17 -1.70
CA ALA A 156 0.69 -6.39 -2.84
C ALA A 156 1.89 -7.02 -3.55
N ASP A 157 2.79 -7.71 -2.84
CA ASP A 157 3.94 -8.36 -3.47
C ASP A 157 3.49 -9.56 -4.32
N THR A 158 2.53 -10.36 -3.85
CA THR A 158 1.89 -11.43 -4.64
C THR A 158 1.24 -10.86 -5.90
N MET A 159 0.48 -9.78 -5.79
CA MET A 159 -0.12 -9.10 -6.95
C MET A 159 0.95 -8.58 -7.92
N LEU A 160 1.99 -7.91 -7.42
CA LEU A 160 3.07 -7.37 -8.24
C LEU A 160 3.85 -8.48 -8.95
N ASN A 161 4.11 -9.60 -8.26
CA ASN A 161 4.80 -10.74 -8.86
C ASN A 161 3.98 -11.35 -10.01
N TYR A 162 2.64 -11.31 -9.93
CA TYR A 162 1.78 -11.75 -11.03
C TYR A 162 1.82 -10.79 -12.22
N ILE A 163 1.75 -9.48 -11.96
CA ILE A 163 1.74 -8.44 -13.01
C ILE A 163 3.11 -8.31 -13.68
N ALA A 164 4.17 -8.30 -12.89
CA ALA A 164 5.54 -8.01 -13.30
C ALA A 164 6.55 -8.79 -12.42
N PRO A 165 6.75 -10.09 -12.65
CA PRO A 165 7.60 -10.95 -11.82
C PRO A 165 9.07 -10.50 -11.74
N ASN A 166 9.53 -9.72 -12.72
CA ASN A 166 10.89 -9.20 -12.80
C ASN A 166 10.98 -7.71 -12.42
N ALA A 167 9.90 -7.11 -11.89
CA ALA A 167 9.91 -5.72 -11.46
C ALA A 167 10.90 -5.52 -10.30
N LYS A 168 11.77 -4.52 -10.42
CA LYS A 168 12.58 -4.06 -9.30
C LYS A 168 11.66 -3.35 -8.31
N ARG A 169 11.62 -3.82 -7.07
CA ARG A 169 10.93 -3.13 -5.97
C ARG A 169 11.66 -1.83 -5.62
N PRO A 170 10.98 -0.83 -5.04
CA PRO A 170 11.63 0.39 -4.57
C PRO A 170 12.72 0.02 -3.57
N ASP A 171 13.89 0.65 -3.70
CA ASP A 171 14.94 0.48 -2.72
C ASP A 171 14.51 1.13 -1.40
N GLN A 172 14.68 0.43 -0.29
CA GLN A 172 14.39 0.96 1.04
C GLN A 172 15.58 1.77 1.51
N VAL A 173 15.54 3.08 1.26
CA VAL A 173 16.62 4.00 1.61
C VAL A 173 16.19 4.95 2.73
N VAL A 174 16.99 5.00 3.79
CA VAL A 174 16.83 5.97 4.87
C VAL A 174 18.14 6.70 5.14
N VAL A 175 18.04 8.01 5.34
CA VAL A 175 19.15 8.88 5.74
C VAL A 175 18.83 9.44 7.11
N PHE A 176 19.55 8.98 8.14
CA PHE A 176 19.51 9.66 9.43
C PHE A 176 20.37 10.90 9.38
N SER A 177 19.76 12.08 9.44
CA SER A 177 20.43 13.36 9.21
C SER A 177 20.45 14.27 10.44
N LYS A 178 21.07 15.44 10.27
CA LYS A 178 21.08 16.53 11.23
C LYS A 178 20.76 17.82 10.50
N VAL A 179 19.87 18.66 11.05
CA VAL A 179 19.59 20.00 10.52
C VAL A 179 20.88 20.82 10.43
N GLY A 180 21.11 21.47 9.28
CA GLY A 180 22.30 22.28 9.00
C GLY A 180 23.60 21.51 8.68
N CYS A 181 23.53 20.19 8.51
CA CYS A 181 24.68 19.34 8.18
C CYS A 181 24.98 19.33 6.67
N SER A 182 26.14 19.85 6.27
CA SER A 182 26.58 19.86 4.86
C SER A 182 26.79 18.46 4.29
N PHE A 183 27.40 17.54 5.04
CA PHE A 183 27.58 16.15 4.62
C PHE A 183 26.26 15.42 4.38
N CYS A 184 25.23 15.74 5.17
CA CYS A 184 23.90 15.18 5.04
C CYS A 184 23.22 15.70 3.77
N ALA A 185 23.38 16.98 3.45
CA ALA A 185 22.90 17.55 2.19
C ALA A 185 23.62 16.91 0.98
N LYS A 186 24.95 16.73 1.05
CA LYS A 186 25.73 16.03 0.01
C LYS A 186 25.22 14.60 -0.21
N ALA A 187 25.07 13.82 0.87
CA ALA A 187 24.59 12.43 0.77
C ALA A 187 23.21 12.33 0.13
N LYS A 188 22.29 13.21 0.53
CA LYS A 188 20.94 13.30 -0.04
C LYS A 188 20.95 13.63 -1.53
N GLN A 189 21.75 14.62 -1.94
CA GLN A 189 21.92 14.97 -3.34
C GLN A 189 22.48 13.79 -4.14
N MET A 190 23.51 13.10 -3.63
CA MET A 190 24.09 11.92 -4.30
C MET A 190 23.06 10.81 -4.50
N LEU A 191 22.20 10.54 -3.52
CA LEU A 191 21.11 9.56 -3.66
C LEU A 191 20.14 9.96 -4.76
N SER A 192 19.67 11.22 -4.75
CA SER A 192 18.77 11.74 -5.78
C SER A 192 19.40 11.68 -7.17
N ASP A 193 20.66 12.05 -7.32
CA ASP A 193 21.39 12.05 -8.59
C ASP A 193 21.52 10.63 -9.19
N HIS A 194 21.49 9.59 -8.33
CA HIS A 194 21.54 8.19 -8.74
C HIS A 194 20.14 7.53 -8.79
N GLY A 195 19.08 8.33 -8.68
CA GLY A 195 17.69 7.85 -8.82
C GLY A 195 17.15 7.08 -7.62
N PHE A 196 17.76 7.22 -6.44
CA PHE A 196 17.20 6.68 -5.21
C PHE A 196 16.13 7.63 -4.65
N GLU A 197 14.95 7.08 -4.39
CA GLU A 197 14.00 7.67 -3.45
C GLU A 197 14.43 7.29 -2.02
N TYR A 198 14.34 8.24 -1.09
CA TYR A 198 14.79 8.03 0.28
C TYR A 198 13.93 8.79 1.29
N ILE A 199 13.90 8.27 2.52
CA ILE A 199 13.32 8.95 3.68
C ILE A 199 14.44 9.66 4.45
N ASP A 200 14.29 10.97 4.66
CA ASP A 200 15.17 11.74 5.55
C ASP A 200 14.59 11.76 6.96
N VAL A 201 15.36 11.24 7.92
CA VAL A 201 15.00 11.23 9.34
C VAL A 201 15.95 12.18 10.09
N PRO A 202 15.61 13.47 10.21
CA PRO A 202 16.42 14.41 10.97
C PRO A 202 16.33 14.07 12.47
N LEU A 203 17.48 13.80 13.09
CA LEU A 203 17.55 13.44 14.50
C LEU A 203 17.87 14.67 15.37
N GLU A 204 17.09 14.84 16.44
CA GLU A 204 17.36 15.85 17.45
C GLU A 204 18.69 15.59 18.17
N HIS A 205 19.39 16.66 18.54
CA HIS A 205 20.69 16.58 19.19
C HIS A 205 20.72 15.64 20.41
N LYS A 206 19.65 15.65 21.21
CA LYS A 206 19.54 14.90 22.47
C LYS A 206 19.48 13.38 22.30
N ILE A 207 18.95 12.89 21.17
CA ILE A 207 18.80 11.46 20.89
C ILE A 207 19.78 10.96 19.82
N ARG A 208 20.24 11.84 18.94
CA ARG A 208 21.00 11.50 17.74
C ARG A 208 22.18 10.58 18.00
N GLY A 209 23.03 10.92 18.97
CA GLY A 209 24.19 10.09 19.29
C GLY A 209 23.79 8.67 19.68
N LYS A 210 22.78 8.51 20.56
CA LYS A 210 22.33 7.18 20.99
C LYS A 210 21.73 6.37 19.86
N VAL A 211 20.87 6.99 19.04
CA VAL A 211 20.23 6.33 17.89
C VAL A 211 21.28 5.88 16.87
N LEU A 212 22.14 6.81 16.44
CA LEU A 212 23.17 6.50 15.45
C LEU A 212 24.17 5.48 15.97
N GLY A 213 24.65 5.64 17.21
CA GLY A 213 25.60 4.70 17.80
C GLY A 213 25.02 3.29 17.94
N ALA A 214 23.74 3.16 18.27
CA ALA A 214 23.08 1.87 18.36
C ALA A 214 22.86 1.20 17.00
N LEU A 215 22.49 1.97 15.97
CA LEU A 215 22.15 1.42 14.64
C LEU A 215 23.38 1.22 13.75
N SER A 216 24.34 2.14 13.83
CA SER A 216 25.48 2.22 12.91
C SER A 216 26.83 1.95 13.55
N GLY A 217 26.93 2.01 14.89
CA GLY A 217 28.21 2.02 15.61
C GLY A 217 28.93 3.37 15.56
N ASP A 218 28.41 4.35 14.80
CA ASP A 218 28.95 5.71 14.69
C ASP A 218 27.97 6.72 15.32
N MET A 219 28.50 7.78 15.92
CA MET A 219 27.70 8.82 16.60
C MET A 219 27.40 10.02 15.70
N THR A 220 27.94 10.03 14.47
CA THR A 220 27.90 11.17 13.55
C THR A 220 26.88 10.97 12.43
N ALA A 221 26.26 12.07 12.01
CA ALA A 221 25.35 12.10 10.86
C ALA A 221 26.10 12.63 9.62
N PRO A 222 25.73 12.20 8.39
CA PRO A 222 24.63 11.29 8.08
C PRO A 222 24.99 9.82 8.34
N GLN A 223 23.97 8.98 8.57
CA GLN A 223 24.09 7.52 8.43
C GLN A 223 23.03 7.03 7.46
N ILE A 224 23.47 6.37 6.39
CA ILE A 224 22.62 5.90 5.30
C ILE A 224 22.47 4.39 5.40
N PHE A 225 21.24 3.91 5.26
CA PHE A 225 20.91 2.50 5.10
C PHE A 225 20.19 2.30 3.78
N ILE A 226 20.56 1.25 3.05
CA ILE A 226 19.92 0.84 1.80
C ILE A 226 19.56 -0.64 1.93
N ASN A 227 18.28 -0.97 1.76
CA ASN A 227 17.74 -2.35 1.81
C ASN A 227 18.18 -3.11 3.08
N GLY A 228 18.08 -2.44 4.23
CA GLY A 228 18.44 -3.00 5.55
C GLY A 228 19.94 -3.06 5.85
N LYS A 229 20.81 -2.67 4.90
CA LYS A 229 22.26 -2.66 5.10
C LYS A 229 22.76 -1.26 5.43
N LEU A 230 23.58 -1.14 6.49
CA LEU A 230 24.33 0.09 6.77
C LEU A 230 25.34 0.34 5.65
N ILE A 231 25.23 1.51 5.01
CA ILE A 231 26.20 2.02 4.05
C ILE A 231 27.23 2.88 4.78
N GLY A 232 26.80 3.68 5.76
CA GLY A 232 27.66 4.56 6.56
C GLY A 232 27.40 6.04 6.27
N GLY A 233 28.44 6.87 6.38
CA GLY A 233 28.37 8.31 6.11
C GLY A 233 28.45 8.69 4.62
N ALA A 234 28.58 9.99 4.35
CA ALA A 234 28.61 10.52 2.99
C ALA A 234 29.73 9.92 2.11
N ASP A 235 30.94 9.77 2.65
CA ASP A 235 32.09 9.24 1.90
C ASP A 235 31.92 7.74 1.60
N ALA A 236 31.31 7.00 2.53
CA ALA A 236 31.01 5.58 2.34
C ALA A 236 29.92 5.39 1.28
N LEU A 237 28.92 6.28 1.25
CA LEU A 237 27.92 6.32 0.19
C LEU A 237 28.54 6.65 -1.18
N GLU A 238 29.44 7.63 -1.26
CA GLU A 238 30.16 7.96 -2.49
C GLU A 238 30.93 6.73 -3.03
N THR A 239 31.59 5.99 -2.14
CA THR A 239 32.27 4.72 -2.50
C THR A 239 31.29 3.63 -2.95
N TYR A 240 30.10 3.58 -2.35
CA TYR A 240 29.07 2.59 -2.66
C TYR A 240 28.45 2.83 -4.05
N LEU A 241 28.19 4.09 -4.42
CA LEU A 241 27.52 4.46 -5.67
C LEU A 241 28.39 4.30 -6.93
N VAL A 242 29.72 4.19 -6.76
CA VAL A 242 30.67 3.98 -7.86
C VAL A 242 30.81 2.49 -8.25
N ARG A 243 30.20 1.58 -7.49
CA ARG A 243 30.22 0.13 -7.74
C ARG A 243 29.08 -0.32 -8.62
#